data_AF-A0A944MX51-F1
#
_entry.id   AF-A0A944MX51-F1
#
_cell.length_a   1.000
_cell.length_b   1.000
_cell.length_c   1.000
_cell.angle_alpha   90.00
_cell.angle_beta   90.00
_cell.angle_gamma   90.00
#
_symmetry.space_group_name_H-M   'P 1'
#
loop_
_entity.id
_entity.type
_entity.pdbx_description
1 polymer ?
#
loop_
_entity_poly.entity_id
_entity_poly.type
_entity_poly.pdbx_seq_one_letter_code
_entity_poly.pdbx_strand_id
1 'polypeptide(L)'
;MSTTQISTVCRILLLVLIVATTHAHAENMSYASARIDDIITVDLKKHELQPNPPASDIQFVRRVYLDVIGRIPTSEELQRFFAETSKDRRAKLINQLLKSPGHESHMFNWLGDMLRVKDDYYRIGKTYTFHAWLKSQLRENRPWDEIVYDMLTAEGRLGENGATAYLLRDASMPLDSLSNTLTTFLGANVACAQCHDHPFADWTQRDFYEMASFFGSTDFERVDTRKPAITLRDDRFSKANLVTLLQPNMERVVFNNTRSTVFPEDYAYDDAKPGEKVVPKFITWEGMRRANVTTKNPRHMRTLFATWLTSPKNPR
;
A
#
# COMPACT_ATOMS: atom_id res chain seq x y z
N MET A 1 -30.14 36.11 32.52
CA MET A 1 -30.61 35.72 31.18
C MET A 1 -29.67 36.42 30.20
N SER A 2 -28.81 35.80 29.38
CA SER A 2 -28.88 34.55 28.64
C SER A 2 -27.44 34.03 28.39
N THR A 3 -27.01 33.00 29.13
CA THR A 3 -25.79 32.22 28.85
C THR A 3 -26.11 30.88 28.18
N THR A 4 -27.38 30.65 27.84
CA THR A 4 -27.90 29.37 27.33
C THR A 4 -27.97 29.28 25.80
N GLN A 5 -27.75 30.38 25.07
CA GLN A 5 -27.89 30.41 23.60
C GLN A 5 -26.64 30.01 22.81
N ILE A 6 -25.45 30.07 23.41
CA ILE A 6 -24.17 29.77 22.71
C ILE A 6 -23.93 28.25 22.63
N SER A 7 -24.46 27.47 23.57
CA SER A 7 -24.32 26.01 23.63
C SER A 7 -25.05 25.27 22.49
N THR A 8 -26.22 25.78 22.07
CA THR A 8 -27.06 25.11 21.08
C THR A 8 -26.56 25.32 19.65
N VAL A 9 -26.04 26.52 19.33
CA VAL A 9 -25.50 26.84 18.00
C VAL A 9 -24.22 26.03 17.72
N CYS A 10 -23.37 25.83 18.73
CA CYS A 10 -22.15 25.03 18.60
C CYS A 10 -22.44 23.53 18.40
N ARG A 11 -23.51 23.00 19.04
CA ARG A 11 -23.96 21.60 18.84
C ARG A 11 -24.58 21.37 17.47
N ILE A 12 -25.31 22.34 16.91
CA ILE A 12 -25.90 22.23 15.57
C ILE A 12 -24.81 22.32 14.49
N LEU A 13 -23.82 23.21 14.62
CA LEU A 13 -22.70 23.26 13.68
C LEU A 13 -21.86 21.98 13.68
N LEU A 14 -21.63 21.36 14.85
CA LEU A 14 -20.92 20.09 14.94
C LEU A 14 -21.71 18.95 14.28
N LEU A 15 -23.04 18.90 14.46
CA LEU A 15 -23.90 17.91 13.81
C LEU A 15 -23.95 18.11 12.28
N VAL A 16 -24.03 19.36 11.81
CA VAL A 16 -24.05 19.67 10.37
C VAL A 16 -22.70 19.36 9.72
N LEU A 17 -21.57 19.59 10.39
CA LEU A 17 -20.26 19.18 9.88
C LEU A 17 -20.12 17.64 9.82
N ILE A 18 -20.61 16.91 10.83
CA ILE A 18 -20.57 15.44 10.85
C ILE A 18 -21.53 14.83 9.80
N VAL A 19 -22.69 15.45 9.56
CA VAL A 19 -23.64 15.02 8.53
C VAL A 19 -23.13 15.36 7.12
N ALA A 20 -22.49 16.51 6.92
CA ALA A 20 -21.92 16.90 5.63
C ALA A 20 -20.72 16.04 5.22
N THR A 21 -19.84 15.66 6.16
CA THR A 21 -18.71 14.77 5.86
C THR A 21 -19.16 13.34 5.57
N THR A 22 -20.21 12.86 6.24
CA THR A 22 -20.78 11.53 5.96
C THR A 22 -21.55 11.48 4.63
N HIS A 23 -22.24 12.56 4.24
CA HIS A 23 -22.90 12.65 2.92
C HIS A 23 -21.90 12.79 1.77
N ALA A 24 -20.83 13.58 1.92
CA ALA A 24 -19.81 13.72 0.88
C ALA A 24 -19.07 12.39 0.58
N HIS A 25 -18.89 11.52 1.59
CA HIS A 25 -18.36 10.16 1.36
C HIS A 25 -19.39 9.20 0.75
N ALA A 26 -20.66 9.26 1.19
CA ALA A 26 -21.70 8.39 0.67
C ALA A 26 -22.06 8.69 -0.81
N GLU A 27 -22.10 9.96 -1.22
CA GLU A 27 -22.27 10.36 -2.63
C GLU A 27 -21.15 9.79 -3.49
N ASN A 28 -19.92 9.75 -2.98
CA ASN A 28 -18.77 9.22 -3.70
C ASN A 28 -18.83 7.69 -3.87
N MET A 29 -19.38 6.95 -2.89
CA MET A 29 -19.51 5.48 -2.98
C MET A 29 -20.59 5.04 -3.98
N SER A 30 -21.78 5.67 -3.93
CA SER A 30 -22.86 5.37 -4.88
C SER A 30 -22.43 5.72 -6.31
N TYR A 31 -21.76 6.86 -6.48
CA TYR A 31 -21.16 7.27 -7.73
C TYR A 31 -20.08 6.29 -8.23
N ALA A 32 -19.18 5.85 -7.36
CA ALA A 32 -18.14 4.89 -7.72
C ALA A 32 -18.72 3.52 -8.14
N SER A 33 -19.73 3.01 -7.42
CA SER A 33 -20.42 1.77 -7.78
C SER A 33 -21.09 1.91 -9.15
N ALA A 34 -21.80 3.01 -9.39
CA ALA A 34 -22.46 3.27 -10.67
C ALA A 34 -21.47 3.29 -11.84
N ARG A 35 -20.27 3.85 -11.65
CA ARG A 35 -19.22 3.83 -12.69
C ARG A 35 -18.75 2.41 -13.03
N ILE A 36 -18.65 1.53 -12.04
CA ILE A 36 -18.31 0.12 -12.27
C ILE A 36 -19.43 -0.55 -13.07
N ASP A 37 -20.68 -0.32 -12.65
CA ASP A 37 -21.86 -0.86 -13.34
C ASP A 37 -21.95 -0.36 -14.78
N ASP A 38 -21.62 0.90 -15.05
CA ASP A 38 -21.56 1.46 -16.40
C ASP A 38 -20.52 0.75 -17.28
N ILE A 39 -19.31 0.52 -16.75
CA ILE A 39 -18.24 -0.21 -17.45
C ILE A 39 -18.70 -1.64 -17.80
N ILE A 40 -19.28 -2.34 -16.83
CA ILE A 40 -19.80 -3.70 -17.04
C ILE A 40 -20.93 -3.68 -18.06
N THR A 41 -21.84 -2.71 -17.97
CA THR A 41 -22.99 -2.58 -18.88
C THR A 41 -22.56 -2.33 -20.32
N VAL A 42 -21.52 -1.54 -20.54
CA VAL A 42 -20.95 -1.32 -21.88
C VAL A 42 -20.47 -2.64 -22.48
N ASP A 43 -19.75 -3.45 -21.72
CA ASP A 43 -19.22 -4.73 -22.22
C ASP A 43 -20.33 -5.78 -22.43
N LEU A 44 -21.32 -5.85 -21.53
CA LEU A 44 -22.49 -6.72 -21.71
C LEU A 44 -23.27 -6.37 -22.97
N LYS A 45 -23.53 -5.08 -23.22
CA LYS A 45 -24.21 -4.62 -24.44
C LYS A 45 -23.42 -4.97 -25.70
N LYS A 46 -22.11 -4.78 -25.69
CA LYS A 46 -21.23 -5.14 -26.81
C LYS A 46 -21.33 -6.62 -27.18
N HIS A 47 -21.53 -7.49 -26.19
CA HIS A 47 -21.67 -8.93 -26.38
C HIS A 47 -23.13 -9.42 -26.41
N GLU A 48 -24.10 -8.49 -26.45
CA GLU A 48 -25.55 -8.78 -26.45
C GLU A 48 -26.00 -9.65 -25.25
N LEU A 49 -25.30 -9.56 -24.13
CA LEU A 49 -25.59 -10.29 -22.91
C LEU A 49 -26.51 -9.49 -21.98
N GLN A 50 -27.35 -10.22 -21.25
CA GLN A 50 -28.17 -9.65 -20.19
C GLN A 50 -27.52 -9.88 -18.82
N PRO A 51 -27.63 -8.92 -17.88
CA PRO A 51 -27.20 -9.14 -16.51
C PRO A 51 -27.94 -10.32 -15.86
N ASN A 52 -27.24 -11.05 -15.00
CA ASN A 52 -27.87 -12.07 -14.17
C ASN A 52 -28.87 -11.44 -13.19
N PRO A 53 -29.92 -12.18 -12.77
CA PRO A 53 -30.83 -11.69 -11.74
C PRO A 53 -30.07 -11.42 -10.43
N PRO A 54 -30.55 -10.48 -9.59
CA PRO A 54 -29.94 -10.22 -8.29
C PRO A 54 -29.84 -11.49 -7.44
N ALA A 55 -28.73 -11.63 -6.72
CA ALA A 55 -28.53 -12.74 -5.80
C ALA A 55 -29.67 -12.79 -4.75
N SER A 56 -30.14 -14.00 -4.45
CA SER A 56 -31.09 -14.21 -3.36
C SER A 56 -30.46 -13.80 -2.02
N ASP A 57 -31.27 -13.54 -1.00
CA ASP A 57 -30.76 -13.10 0.30
C ASP A 57 -29.80 -14.11 0.94
N ILE A 58 -30.12 -15.41 0.86
CA ILE A 58 -29.23 -16.45 1.39
C ILE A 58 -27.89 -16.50 0.63
N GLN A 59 -27.90 -16.32 -0.70
CA GLN A 59 -26.69 -16.25 -1.50
C GLN A 59 -25.88 -14.99 -1.15
N PHE A 60 -26.54 -13.85 -1.04
CA PHE A 60 -25.92 -12.57 -0.67
C PHE A 60 -25.24 -12.67 0.69
N VAL A 61 -25.94 -13.12 1.73
CA VAL A 61 -25.38 -13.22 3.09
C VAL A 61 -24.19 -14.16 3.09
N ARG A 62 -24.27 -15.32 2.44
CA ARG A 62 -23.15 -16.26 2.41
C ARG A 62 -21.93 -15.69 1.66
N ARG A 63 -22.13 -14.93 0.58
CA ARG A 63 -21.05 -14.31 -0.21
C ARG A 63 -20.39 -13.17 0.55
N VAL A 64 -21.16 -12.21 1.05
CA VAL A 64 -20.61 -11.04 1.75
C VAL A 64 -19.80 -11.44 2.99
N TYR A 65 -20.20 -12.50 3.69
CA TYR A 65 -19.44 -13.03 4.82
C TYR A 65 -18.09 -13.63 4.41
N LEU A 66 -18.04 -14.39 3.30
CA LEU A 66 -16.78 -14.89 2.77
C LEU A 66 -15.90 -13.75 2.27
N ASP A 67 -16.47 -12.85 1.48
CA ASP A 67 -15.71 -11.80 0.79
C ASP A 67 -15.15 -10.76 1.77
N VAL A 68 -15.94 -10.39 2.80
CA VAL A 68 -15.54 -9.31 3.73
C VAL A 68 -14.74 -9.84 4.91
N ILE A 69 -15.09 -11.03 5.45
CA ILE A 69 -14.47 -11.54 6.70
C ILE A 69 -13.92 -12.97 6.61
N GLY A 70 -13.92 -13.58 5.43
CA GLY A 70 -13.23 -14.86 5.18
C GLY A 70 -13.88 -16.11 5.78
N ARG A 71 -15.15 -16.05 6.22
CA ARG A 71 -15.88 -17.21 6.77
C ARG A 71 -17.36 -17.18 6.40
N ILE A 72 -18.07 -18.29 6.53
CA ILE A 72 -19.54 -18.30 6.39
C ILE A 72 -20.22 -17.69 7.64
N PRO A 73 -21.49 -17.21 7.53
CA PRO A 73 -22.24 -16.73 8.69
C PRO A 73 -22.52 -17.86 9.69
N THR A 74 -22.63 -17.52 10.97
CA THR A 74 -23.22 -18.42 11.97
C THR A 74 -24.74 -18.48 11.82
N SER A 75 -25.37 -19.45 12.49
CA SER A 75 -26.83 -19.56 12.51
C SER A 75 -27.49 -18.28 13.06
N GLU A 76 -26.94 -17.71 14.13
CA GLU A 76 -27.45 -16.52 14.80
C GLU A 76 -27.26 -15.26 13.94
N GLU A 77 -26.17 -15.17 13.20
CA GLU A 77 -25.94 -14.09 12.22
C GLU A 77 -26.97 -14.15 11.08
N LEU A 78 -27.23 -15.35 10.57
CA LEU A 78 -28.22 -15.55 9.51
C LEU A 78 -29.63 -15.21 9.99
N GLN A 79 -30.02 -15.69 11.17
CA GLN A 79 -31.32 -15.38 11.77
C GLN A 79 -31.49 -13.87 12.00
N ARG A 80 -30.46 -13.18 12.50
CA ARG A 80 -30.49 -11.71 12.66
C ARG A 80 -30.70 -10.99 11.34
N PHE A 81 -30.04 -11.42 10.26
CA PHE A 81 -30.23 -10.82 8.95
C PHE A 81 -31.69 -10.97 8.45
N PHE A 82 -32.29 -12.15 8.61
CA PHE A 82 -33.67 -12.38 8.17
C PHE A 82 -34.73 -11.74 9.08
N ALA A 83 -34.40 -11.48 10.35
CA ALA A 83 -35.26 -10.71 11.25
C ALA A 83 -35.26 -9.21 10.95
N GLU A 84 -34.25 -8.70 10.24
CA GLU A 84 -34.16 -7.30 9.83
C GLU A 84 -35.06 -7.02 8.61
N THR A 85 -36.05 -6.14 8.80
CA THR A 85 -37.12 -5.83 7.82
C THR A 85 -36.88 -4.55 7.04
N SER A 86 -35.88 -3.76 7.43
CA SER A 86 -35.55 -2.53 6.73
C SER A 86 -35.06 -2.76 5.30
N LYS A 87 -35.37 -1.81 4.42
CA LYS A 87 -34.98 -1.86 2.99
C LYS A 87 -33.47 -1.83 2.78
N ASP A 88 -32.72 -1.32 3.75
CA ASP A 88 -31.25 -1.17 3.72
C ASP A 88 -30.51 -2.28 4.48
N ARG A 89 -31.18 -3.40 4.84
CA ARG A 89 -30.58 -4.50 5.61
C ARG A 89 -29.26 -5.05 5.07
N ARG A 90 -29.10 -5.09 3.74
CA ARG A 90 -27.86 -5.53 3.08
C ARG A 90 -26.72 -4.55 3.34
N ALA A 91 -26.97 -3.25 3.23
CA ALA A 91 -26.00 -2.20 3.52
C ALA A 91 -25.62 -2.18 5.01
N LYS A 92 -26.60 -2.37 5.92
CA LYS A 92 -26.32 -2.50 7.35
C LYS A 92 -25.41 -3.69 7.67
N LEU A 93 -25.67 -4.85 7.06
CA LEU A 93 -24.82 -6.03 7.23
C LEU A 93 -23.40 -5.75 6.72
N ILE A 94 -23.25 -5.19 5.52
CA ILE A 94 -21.93 -4.82 4.96
C ILE A 94 -21.18 -3.89 5.94
N ASN A 95 -21.83 -2.83 6.42
CA ASN A 95 -21.25 -1.88 7.37
C ASN A 95 -20.83 -2.55 8.69
N GLN A 96 -21.60 -3.52 9.17
CA GLN A 96 -21.25 -4.28 10.36
C GLN A 96 -20.02 -5.16 10.13
N LEU A 97 -19.93 -5.82 8.98
CA LEU A 97 -18.82 -6.70 8.63
C LEU A 97 -17.51 -5.92 8.44
N LEU A 98 -17.55 -4.79 7.71
CA LEU A 98 -16.39 -3.93 7.47
C LEU A 98 -15.79 -3.37 8.77
N LYS A 99 -16.61 -3.17 9.81
CA LYS A 99 -16.18 -2.70 11.13
C LYS A 99 -15.74 -3.82 12.08
N SER A 100 -15.79 -5.08 11.63
CA SER A 100 -15.49 -6.22 12.49
C SER A 100 -13.98 -6.56 12.51
N PRO A 101 -13.48 -7.17 13.59
CA PRO A 101 -12.13 -7.75 13.61
C PRO A 101 -11.89 -8.81 12.52
N GLY A 102 -12.97 -9.44 12.04
CA GLY A 102 -12.91 -10.39 10.93
C GLY A 102 -12.45 -9.74 9.63
N HIS A 103 -12.92 -8.51 9.35
CA HIS A 103 -12.49 -7.75 8.17
C HIS A 103 -11.02 -7.35 8.27
N GLU A 104 -10.59 -6.84 9.44
CA GLU A 104 -9.18 -6.52 9.70
C GLU A 104 -8.27 -7.73 9.42
N SER A 105 -8.63 -8.90 9.97
CA SER A 105 -7.86 -10.13 9.79
C SER A 105 -7.85 -10.62 8.34
N HIS A 106 -9.02 -10.60 7.68
CA HIS A 106 -9.14 -11.09 6.30
C HIS A 106 -8.39 -10.19 5.32
N MET A 107 -8.58 -8.88 5.40
CA MET A 107 -7.87 -7.91 4.58
C MET A 107 -6.37 -7.89 4.86
N PHE A 108 -5.95 -8.10 6.10
CA PHE A 108 -4.52 -8.23 6.42
C PHE A 108 -3.88 -9.40 5.68
N ASN A 109 -4.54 -10.56 5.58
CA ASN A 109 -3.97 -11.70 4.86
C ASN A 109 -3.86 -11.42 3.36
N TRP A 110 -4.89 -10.79 2.78
CA TRP A 110 -4.86 -10.39 1.36
C TRP A 110 -3.76 -9.37 1.07
N LEU A 111 -3.68 -8.28 1.86
CA LEU A 111 -2.59 -7.30 1.75
C LEU A 111 -1.23 -7.92 2.06
N GLY A 112 -1.17 -8.86 2.99
CA GLY A 112 0.05 -9.55 3.39
C GLY A 112 0.66 -10.31 2.22
N ASP A 113 -0.16 -11.03 1.45
CA ASP A 113 0.27 -11.72 0.24
C ASP A 113 0.75 -10.71 -0.83
N MET A 114 -0.08 -9.71 -1.14
CA MET A 114 0.23 -8.69 -2.14
C MET A 114 1.50 -7.88 -1.82
N LEU A 115 1.70 -7.52 -0.56
CA LEU A 115 2.86 -6.77 -0.06
C LEU A 115 4.05 -7.67 0.30
N ARG A 116 3.93 -9.00 0.13
CA ARG A 116 4.96 -10.00 0.45
C ARG A 116 5.44 -9.92 1.91
N VAL A 117 4.50 -9.69 2.82
CA VAL A 117 4.73 -9.70 4.28
C VAL A 117 5.13 -11.11 4.70
N LYS A 118 6.24 -11.23 5.45
CA LYS A 118 6.69 -12.51 6.04
C LYS A 118 6.99 -12.31 7.51
N ASP A 119 6.82 -13.33 8.33
CA ASP A 119 7.17 -13.29 9.76
C ASP A 119 8.66 -13.00 10.01
N ASP A 120 9.51 -13.44 9.08
CA ASP A 120 10.95 -13.33 9.16
C ASP A 120 11.52 -12.97 7.79
N TYR A 121 12.23 -11.85 7.73
CA TYR A 121 13.01 -11.46 6.57
C TYR A 121 14.46 -11.90 6.78
N TYR A 122 14.96 -12.70 5.84
CA TYR A 122 16.33 -13.20 5.88
C TYR A 122 17.32 -12.05 6.09
N ARG A 123 18.18 -12.16 7.13
CA ARG A 123 19.17 -11.16 7.59
C ARG A 123 18.63 -9.89 8.27
N ILE A 124 17.32 -9.64 8.22
CA ILE A 124 16.65 -8.47 8.81
C ILE A 124 15.96 -8.85 10.12
N GLY A 125 15.36 -10.04 10.19
CA GLY A 125 14.71 -10.59 11.38
C GLY A 125 13.19 -10.48 11.34
N LYS A 126 12.60 -10.57 12.54
CA LYS A 126 11.15 -10.63 12.71
C LYS A 126 10.47 -9.31 12.37
N THR A 127 9.33 -9.39 11.68
CA THR A 127 8.63 -8.20 11.16
C THR A 127 7.32 -7.88 11.90
N TYR A 128 7.18 -8.32 13.16
CA TYR A 128 5.95 -8.11 13.94
C TYR A 128 5.48 -6.64 13.98
N THR A 129 6.41 -5.69 13.93
CA THR A 129 6.09 -4.25 13.85
C THR A 129 5.43 -3.87 12.53
N PHE A 130 5.81 -4.50 11.41
CA PHE A 130 5.12 -4.31 10.13
C PHE A 130 3.71 -4.89 10.16
N HIS A 131 3.55 -6.08 10.76
CA HIS A 131 2.24 -6.70 10.91
C HIS A 131 1.31 -5.84 11.75
N ALA A 132 1.80 -5.35 12.90
CA ALA A 132 1.06 -4.49 13.80
C ALA A 132 0.70 -3.15 13.12
N TRP A 133 1.66 -2.55 12.43
CA TRP A 133 1.45 -1.31 11.68
C TRP A 133 0.39 -1.51 10.59
N LEU A 134 0.50 -2.53 9.74
CA LEU A 134 -0.45 -2.76 8.64
C LEU A 134 -1.87 -3.03 9.16
N LYS A 135 -2.00 -3.83 10.23
CA LYS A 135 -3.29 -4.07 10.89
C LYS A 135 -3.88 -2.81 11.48
N SER A 136 -3.08 -1.91 12.06
CA SER A 136 -3.60 -0.63 12.55
C SER A 136 -4.07 0.27 11.41
N GLN A 137 -3.37 0.28 10.27
CA GLN A 137 -3.82 1.06 9.09
C GLN A 137 -5.18 0.60 8.59
N LEU A 138 -5.40 -0.72 8.55
CA LEU A 138 -6.68 -1.34 8.19
C LEU A 138 -7.79 -1.00 9.20
N ARG A 139 -7.49 -1.08 10.49
CA ARG A 139 -8.45 -0.79 11.56
C ARG A 139 -8.88 0.67 11.56
N GLU A 140 -7.96 1.58 11.26
CA GLU A 140 -8.21 3.01 11.15
C GLU A 140 -8.87 3.40 9.82
N ASN A 141 -9.03 2.43 8.90
CA ASN A 141 -9.58 2.63 7.56
C ASN A 141 -8.86 3.78 6.83
N ARG A 142 -7.53 3.80 6.92
CA ARG A 142 -6.73 4.86 6.29
C ARG A 142 -6.79 4.75 4.77
N PRO A 143 -6.75 5.88 4.04
CA PRO A 143 -6.69 5.90 2.59
C PRO A 143 -5.48 5.10 2.08
N TRP A 144 -5.69 4.31 1.02
CA TRP A 144 -4.66 3.44 0.47
C TRP A 144 -3.44 4.21 -0.04
N ASP A 145 -3.68 5.35 -0.68
CA ASP A 145 -2.64 6.26 -1.17
C ASP A 145 -1.71 6.74 -0.04
N GLU A 146 -2.25 7.05 1.14
CA GLU A 146 -1.44 7.41 2.31
C GLU A 146 -0.61 6.23 2.82
N ILE A 147 -1.18 5.03 2.88
CA ILE A 147 -0.48 3.81 3.33
C ILE A 147 0.69 3.51 2.39
N VAL A 148 0.48 3.60 1.07
CA VAL A 148 1.53 3.42 0.05
C VAL A 148 2.59 4.50 0.16
N TYR A 149 2.18 5.75 0.33
CA TYR A 149 3.09 6.87 0.51
C TYR A 149 4.01 6.68 1.73
N ASP A 150 3.44 6.27 2.87
CA ASP A 150 4.19 6.00 4.11
C ASP A 150 5.21 4.87 3.91
N MET A 151 4.83 3.77 3.25
CA MET A 151 5.75 2.65 2.96
C MET A 151 6.94 3.07 2.09
N LEU A 152 6.70 3.90 1.08
CA LEU A 152 7.75 4.30 0.13
C LEU A 152 8.68 5.38 0.68
N THR A 153 8.18 6.20 1.62
CA THR A 153 8.94 7.30 2.23
C THR A 153 9.54 6.95 3.59
N ALA A 154 9.17 5.81 4.18
CA ALA A 154 9.64 5.38 5.49
C ALA A 154 11.18 5.42 5.63
N GLU A 155 11.65 5.90 6.79
CA GLU A 155 13.05 5.88 7.21
C GLU A 155 13.16 5.33 8.63
N GLY A 156 14.38 4.96 9.02
CA GLY A 156 14.68 4.50 10.37
C GLY A 156 14.63 2.97 10.51
N ARG A 157 14.55 2.52 11.76
CA ARG A 157 14.59 1.10 12.11
C ARG A 157 13.21 0.47 12.02
N LEU A 158 13.16 -0.80 11.67
CA LEU A 158 11.92 -1.59 11.68
C LEU A 158 11.27 -1.67 13.06
N GLY A 159 12.07 -1.69 14.13
CA GLY A 159 11.56 -1.64 15.51
C GLY A 159 10.86 -0.32 15.89
N GLU A 160 11.16 0.78 15.19
CA GLU A 160 10.63 2.13 15.48
C GLU A 160 9.51 2.51 14.51
N ASN A 161 9.64 2.11 13.24
CA ASN A 161 8.69 2.40 12.17
C ASN A 161 8.41 1.14 11.34
N GLY A 162 7.24 0.53 11.55
CA GLY A 162 6.82 -0.70 10.87
C GLY A 162 6.75 -0.58 9.34
N ALA A 163 6.47 0.62 8.81
CA ALA A 163 6.38 0.85 7.36
C ALA A 163 7.72 0.64 6.63
N THR A 164 8.85 0.80 7.34
CA THR A 164 10.19 0.58 6.77
C THR A 164 10.41 -0.84 6.26
N ALA A 165 9.64 -1.82 6.77
CA ALA A 165 9.68 -3.19 6.32
C ALA A 165 9.47 -3.34 4.80
N TYR A 166 8.66 -2.47 4.21
CA TYR A 166 8.37 -2.55 2.78
C TYR A 166 9.64 -2.42 1.93
N LEU A 167 10.49 -1.44 2.25
CA LEU A 167 11.77 -1.22 1.58
C LEU A 167 12.83 -2.20 2.07
N LEU A 168 12.84 -2.50 3.38
CA LEU A 168 13.79 -3.43 3.97
C LEU A 168 13.69 -4.83 3.34
N ARG A 169 12.49 -5.29 2.97
CA ARG A 169 12.27 -6.56 2.27
C ARG A 169 13.25 -6.80 1.11
N ASP A 170 13.61 -5.73 0.38
CA ASP A 170 14.46 -5.76 -0.80
C ASP A 170 15.79 -4.96 -0.58
N ALA A 171 16.27 -4.85 0.67
CA ALA A 171 17.39 -4.00 1.08
C ALA A 171 18.71 -4.14 0.28
N SER A 172 18.95 -5.27 -0.39
CA SER A 172 20.14 -5.49 -1.20
C SER A 172 19.86 -5.58 -2.71
N MET A 173 18.63 -5.28 -3.11
CA MET A 173 18.09 -5.51 -4.45
C MET A 173 17.24 -4.31 -4.90
N PRO A 174 17.83 -3.11 -5.07
CA PRO A 174 17.07 -1.88 -5.34
C PRO A 174 16.35 -1.89 -6.70
N LEU A 175 16.89 -2.57 -7.71
CA LEU A 175 16.25 -2.72 -9.02
C LEU A 175 15.01 -3.64 -8.91
N ASP A 176 15.13 -4.76 -8.21
CA ASP A 176 14.00 -5.63 -7.91
C ASP A 176 12.95 -4.91 -7.06
N SER A 177 13.38 -4.05 -6.12
CA SER A 177 12.48 -3.25 -5.29
C SER A 177 11.58 -2.34 -6.15
N LEU A 178 12.14 -1.67 -7.16
CA LEU A 178 11.34 -0.91 -8.14
C LEU A 178 10.36 -1.82 -8.88
N SER A 179 10.86 -2.92 -9.47
CA SER A 179 10.04 -3.82 -10.30
C SER A 179 8.84 -4.36 -9.52
N ASN A 180 9.07 -4.79 -8.28
CA ASN A 180 8.03 -5.24 -7.36
C ASN A 180 7.07 -4.10 -7.00
N THR A 181 7.58 -2.89 -6.74
CA THR A 181 6.75 -1.72 -6.41
C THR A 181 5.79 -1.38 -7.55
N LEU A 182 6.28 -1.33 -8.78
CA LEU A 182 5.44 -1.03 -9.96
C LEU A 182 4.44 -2.16 -10.26
N THR A 183 4.82 -3.41 -10.04
CA THR A 183 3.92 -4.56 -10.21
C THR A 183 2.81 -4.53 -9.16
N THR A 184 3.16 -4.31 -7.88
CA THR A 184 2.22 -4.31 -6.77
C THR A 184 1.22 -3.16 -6.85
N PHE A 185 1.66 -1.95 -7.21
CA PHE A 185 0.80 -0.77 -7.11
C PHE A 185 0.21 -0.29 -8.44
N LEU A 186 0.86 -0.57 -9.58
CA LEU A 186 0.37 -0.15 -10.92
C LEU A 186 0.00 -1.33 -11.83
N GLY A 187 0.11 -2.57 -11.34
CA GLY A 187 -0.04 -3.77 -12.18
C GLY A 187 0.97 -3.84 -13.33
N ALA A 188 2.06 -3.07 -13.25
CA ALA A 188 3.04 -2.93 -14.33
C ALA A 188 4.23 -3.88 -14.11
N ASN A 189 4.24 -4.99 -14.83
CA ASN A 189 5.39 -5.88 -14.85
C ASN A 189 6.47 -5.32 -15.79
N VAL A 190 7.56 -4.82 -15.20
CA VAL A 190 8.66 -4.16 -15.93
C VAL A 190 9.99 -4.88 -15.72
N ALA A 191 9.98 -6.10 -15.17
CA ALA A 191 11.20 -6.81 -14.79
C ALA A 191 12.12 -7.09 -16.00
N CYS A 192 11.56 -7.40 -17.17
CA CYS A 192 12.37 -7.61 -18.38
C CYS A 192 13.16 -6.36 -18.77
N ALA A 193 12.56 -5.17 -18.56
CA ALA A 193 13.19 -3.87 -18.79
C ALA A 193 14.42 -3.62 -17.91
N GLN A 194 14.72 -4.47 -16.94
CA GLN A 194 15.97 -4.37 -16.18
C GLN A 194 17.20 -4.68 -17.05
N CYS A 195 17.09 -5.60 -18.01
CA CYS A 195 18.23 -6.07 -18.82
C CYS A 195 18.13 -5.67 -20.29
N HIS A 196 16.93 -5.53 -20.83
CA HIS A 196 16.67 -5.15 -22.22
C HIS A 196 15.28 -4.54 -22.35
N ASP A 197 15.01 -3.79 -23.42
CA ASP A 197 13.66 -3.26 -23.69
C ASP A 197 12.59 -4.35 -23.60
N HIS A 198 11.49 -4.05 -22.92
CA HIS A 198 10.45 -5.03 -22.64
C HIS A 198 9.83 -5.54 -23.95
N PRO A 199 9.68 -6.87 -24.15
CA PRO A 199 9.33 -7.44 -25.46
C PRO A 199 7.89 -7.17 -25.90
N PHE A 200 6.99 -6.88 -24.96
CA PHE A 200 5.55 -6.74 -25.22
C PHE A 200 4.94 -5.43 -24.72
N ALA A 201 5.72 -4.54 -24.11
CA ALA A 201 5.21 -3.33 -23.47
C ALA A 201 6.16 -2.18 -23.75
N ASP A 202 5.63 -0.97 -23.78
CA ASP A 202 6.41 0.24 -24.06
C ASP A 202 7.24 0.68 -22.84
N TRP A 203 8.19 -0.17 -22.44
CA TRP A 203 9.18 0.09 -21.41
C TRP A 203 10.57 -0.20 -21.95
N THR A 204 11.40 0.83 -22.08
CA THR A 204 12.81 0.65 -22.43
C THR A 204 13.66 0.30 -21.21
N GLN A 205 14.86 -0.23 -21.43
CA GLN A 205 15.83 -0.40 -20.34
C GLN A 205 16.14 0.92 -19.67
N ARG A 206 16.26 1.99 -20.46
CA ARG A 206 16.43 3.34 -19.92
C ARG A 206 15.29 3.77 -19.01
N ASP A 207 14.05 3.59 -19.42
CA ASP A 207 12.88 3.96 -18.63
C ASP A 207 12.92 3.28 -17.25
N PHE A 208 13.31 1.99 -17.22
CA PHE A 208 13.48 1.24 -15.98
C PHE A 208 14.53 1.86 -15.06
N TYR A 209 15.73 2.16 -15.58
CA TYR A 209 16.80 2.75 -14.78
C TYR A 209 16.48 4.18 -14.32
N GLU A 210 15.84 4.99 -15.17
CA GLU A 210 15.38 6.34 -14.82
C GLU A 210 14.37 6.29 -13.67
N MET A 211 13.44 5.33 -13.68
CA MET A 211 12.52 5.09 -12.56
C MET A 211 13.22 4.51 -11.32
N ALA A 212 14.22 3.63 -11.49
CA ALA A 212 14.97 3.06 -10.37
C ALA A 212 15.78 4.13 -9.62
N SER A 213 16.23 5.16 -10.34
CA SER A 213 17.08 6.21 -9.78
C SER A 213 16.40 7.08 -8.72
N PHE A 214 15.06 7.05 -8.60
CA PHE A 214 14.35 7.67 -7.47
C PHE A 214 14.70 7.03 -6.12
N PHE A 215 15.13 5.77 -6.12
CA PHE A 215 15.62 5.04 -4.94
C PHE A 215 17.16 5.05 -4.87
N GLY A 216 17.84 5.75 -5.79
CA GLY A 216 19.31 5.69 -5.93
C GLY A 216 20.10 6.20 -4.73
N SER A 217 19.49 7.00 -3.85
CA SER A 217 20.08 7.46 -2.59
C SER A 217 19.50 6.74 -1.35
N THR A 218 18.70 5.70 -1.55
CA THR A 218 18.26 4.81 -0.48
C THR A 218 19.36 3.82 -0.17
N ASP A 219 19.72 3.72 1.10
CA ASP A 219 20.73 2.79 1.58
C ASP A 219 20.21 2.05 2.81
N PHE A 220 20.87 0.95 3.12
CA PHE A 220 20.47 0.07 4.20
C PHE A 220 21.67 -0.18 5.10
N GLU A 221 21.59 0.36 6.31
CA GLU A 221 22.65 0.22 7.30
C GLU A 221 22.36 -0.93 8.25
N ARG A 222 23.38 -1.76 8.45
CA ARG A 222 23.38 -2.83 9.43
C ARG A 222 24.02 -2.40 10.75
N VAL A 223 23.24 -2.41 11.81
CA VAL A 223 23.63 -2.28 13.20
C VAL A 223 23.89 -3.68 13.78
N ASP A 224 25.11 -3.91 14.30
CA ASP A 224 25.45 -5.17 14.97
C ASP A 224 24.83 -5.25 16.37
N THR A 225 23.76 -6.03 16.52
CA THR A 225 23.02 -6.21 17.78
C THR A 225 23.71 -7.14 18.77
N ARG A 226 24.79 -7.84 18.39
CA ARG A 226 25.52 -8.74 19.29
C ARG A 226 26.19 -7.98 20.43
N LYS A 227 26.69 -6.77 20.16
CA LYS A 227 27.31 -5.91 21.19
C LYS A 227 26.26 -5.44 22.22
N PRO A 228 25.14 -4.79 21.83
CA PRO A 228 24.05 -4.48 22.76
C PRO A 228 23.52 -5.69 23.52
N ALA A 229 23.39 -6.86 22.89
CA ALA A 229 22.89 -8.06 23.56
C ALA A 229 23.80 -8.55 24.70
N ILE A 230 25.11 -8.29 24.63
CA ILE A 230 26.06 -8.58 25.73
C ILE A 230 25.87 -7.59 26.86
N THR A 231 25.67 -6.30 26.53
CA THR A 231 25.48 -5.24 27.53
C THR A 231 24.12 -5.31 28.22
N LEU A 232 23.05 -5.69 27.51
CA LEU A 232 21.67 -5.81 28.00
C LEU A 232 21.39 -7.18 28.62
N ARG A 233 22.42 -7.93 28.98
CA ARG A 233 22.27 -9.29 29.55
C ARG A 233 21.33 -9.24 30.75
N ASP A 234 20.30 -10.09 30.69
CA ASP A 234 19.28 -10.23 31.72
C ASP A 234 19.06 -11.73 31.94
N ASP A 235 19.09 -12.19 33.20
CA ASP A 235 19.01 -13.61 33.52
C ASP A 235 17.66 -14.26 33.12
N ARG A 236 16.63 -13.45 32.85
CA ARG A 236 15.33 -13.92 32.34
C ARG A 236 15.38 -14.29 30.85
N PHE A 237 16.38 -13.82 30.11
CA PHE A 237 16.48 -14.01 28.67
C PHE A 237 17.80 -14.67 28.28
N SER A 238 17.73 -15.72 27.46
CA SER A 238 18.95 -16.22 26.81
C SER A 238 19.56 -15.15 25.90
N LYS A 239 20.87 -15.20 25.69
CA LYS A 239 21.54 -14.34 24.70
C LYS A 239 20.91 -14.45 23.31
N ALA A 240 20.45 -15.64 22.93
CA ALA A 240 19.76 -15.86 21.66
C ALA A 240 18.42 -15.10 21.60
N ASN A 241 17.63 -15.13 22.68
CA ASN A 241 16.37 -14.39 22.77
C ASN A 241 16.61 -12.88 22.70
N LEU A 242 17.63 -12.37 23.39
CA LEU A 242 18.01 -10.95 23.31
C LEU A 242 18.43 -10.55 21.90
N VAL A 243 19.23 -11.37 21.21
CA VAL A 243 19.60 -11.10 19.81
C VAL A 243 18.37 -11.06 18.91
N THR A 244 17.45 -12.02 19.03
CA THR A 244 16.20 -12.04 18.25
C THR A 244 15.34 -10.81 18.52
N LEU A 245 15.20 -10.38 19.79
CA LEU A 245 14.44 -9.18 20.16
C LEU A 245 15.06 -7.89 19.61
N LEU A 246 16.39 -7.85 19.52
CA LEU A 246 17.12 -6.71 18.98
C LEU A 246 17.20 -6.74 17.45
N GLN A 247 16.97 -7.90 16.82
CA GLN A 247 17.15 -8.10 15.38
C GLN A 247 16.36 -7.11 14.50
N PRO A 248 15.10 -6.74 14.81
CA PRO A 248 14.36 -5.72 14.05
C PRO A 248 15.02 -4.32 14.10
N ASN A 249 16.03 -4.11 14.94
CA ASN A 249 16.84 -2.90 14.98
C ASN A 249 18.19 -3.06 14.22
N MET A 250 18.43 -4.20 13.57
CA MET A 250 19.66 -4.46 12.82
C MET A 250 19.70 -3.72 11.51
N GLU A 251 18.65 -3.74 10.71
CA GLU A 251 18.66 -3.05 9.43
C GLU A 251 17.77 -1.81 9.51
N ARG A 252 18.24 -0.70 8.96
CA ARG A 252 17.46 0.54 8.86
C ARG A 252 17.56 1.15 7.49
N VAL A 253 16.44 1.72 7.05
CA VAL A 253 16.39 2.51 5.83
C VAL A 253 17.01 3.87 6.15
N VAL A 254 18.09 4.21 5.44
CA VAL A 254 18.76 5.49 5.58
C VAL A 254 18.89 6.18 4.24
N PHE A 255 19.11 7.49 4.30
CA PHE A 255 19.46 8.28 3.14
C PHE A 255 20.99 8.38 3.03
N ASN A 256 21.52 8.07 1.85
CA ASN A 256 22.94 8.20 1.53
C ASN A 256 23.14 9.06 0.28
N ASN A 257 23.68 10.26 0.44
CA ASN A 257 23.93 11.22 -0.63
C ASN A 257 25.10 10.86 -1.57
N THR A 258 25.90 9.85 -1.21
CA THR A 258 27.01 9.37 -2.04
C THR A 258 26.58 8.28 -3.02
N ARG A 259 25.41 7.66 -2.79
CA ARG A 259 24.85 6.65 -3.68
C ARG A 259 24.06 7.29 -4.82
N SER A 260 24.20 6.68 -5.99
CA SER A 260 23.37 6.94 -7.16
C SER A 260 23.27 5.70 -8.03
N THR A 261 22.16 5.55 -8.74
CA THR A 261 21.99 4.54 -9.78
C THR A 261 22.84 4.91 -11.00
N VAL A 262 23.53 3.92 -11.57
CA VAL A 262 24.28 4.02 -12.82
C VAL A 262 23.75 2.99 -13.81
N PHE A 263 23.95 3.24 -15.11
CA PHE A 263 23.71 2.23 -16.13
C PHE A 263 24.68 1.05 -15.98
N PRO A 264 24.25 -0.19 -16.27
CA PRO A 264 25.07 -1.37 -16.07
C PRO A 264 26.23 -1.42 -17.06
N GLU A 265 27.26 -2.20 -16.74
CA GLU A 265 28.47 -2.33 -17.58
C GLU A 265 28.17 -2.95 -18.96
N ASP A 266 27.14 -3.77 -19.04
CA ASP A 266 26.65 -4.45 -20.25
C ASP A 266 25.49 -3.70 -20.93
N TYR A 267 25.30 -2.41 -20.63
CA TYR A 267 24.27 -1.59 -21.27
C TYR A 267 24.50 -1.52 -22.80
N ALA A 268 23.55 -2.08 -23.55
CA ALA A 268 23.71 -2.36 -24.99
C ALA A 268 23.20 -1.24 -25.93
N TYR A 269 22.64 -0.16 -25.38
CA TYR A 269 21.99 0.89 -26.16
C TYR A 269 22.86 2.15 -26.27
N ASP A 270 22.85 2.81 -27.43
CA ASP A 270 23.67 4.00 -27.71
C ASP A 270 23.20 5.28 -27.00
N ASP A 271 22.10 5.21 -26.24
CA ASP A 271 21.44 6.38 -25.66
C ASP A 271 21.97 6.78 -24.27
N ALA A 272 22.83 5.95 -23.67
CA ALA A 272 23.59 6.23 -22.47
C ALA A 272 24.90 5.43 -22.47
N LYS A 273 25.87 5.81 -21.64
CA LYS A 273 27.13 5.07 -21.50
C LYS A 273 27.08 4.11 -20.31
N PRO A 274 27.70 2.92 -20.41
CA PRO A 274 27.96 2.08 -19.24
C PRO A 274 28.61 2.87 -18.09
N GLY A 275 28.12 2.67 -16.86
CA GLY A 275 28.58 3.39 -15.67
C GLY A 275 28.14 4.86 -15.57
N GLU A 276 27.46 5.41 -16.57
CA GLU A 276 26.91 6.78 -16.51
C GLU A 276 25.84 6.88 -15.42
N LYS A 277 25.88 7.99 -14.66
CA LYS A 277 24.88 8.27 -13.63
C LYS A 277 23.51 8.49 -14.25
N VAL A 278 22.52 7.75 -13.76
CA VAL A 278 21.14 7.85 -14.23
C VAL A 278 20.45 9.06 -13.60
N VAL A 279 19.74 9.83 -14.42
CA VAL A 279 18.93 10.97 -13.99
C VAL A 279 17.47 10.53 -13.86
N PRO A 280 16.80 10.76 -12.72
CA PRO A 280 15.42 10.35 -12.54
C PRO A 280 14.47 11.11 -13.47
N LYS A 281 13.56 10.35 -14.08
CA LYS A 281 12.45 10.87 -14.88
C LYS A 281 11.20 10.06 -14.61
N PHE A 282 10.06 10.74 -14.54
CA PHE A 282 8.78 10.05 -14.49
C PHE A 282 8.41 9.57 -15.88
N ILE A 283 7.84 8.37 -15.96
CA ILE A 283 7.16 7.93 -17.16
C ILE A 283 5.80 8.61 -17.21
N THR A 284 5.45 9.11 -18.39
CA THR A 284 4.11 9.62 -18.66
C THR A 284 3.50 8.88 -19.84
N TRP A 285 2.18 8.74 -19.80
CA TRP A 285 1.41 8.08 -20.85
C TRP A 285 0.63 9.08 -21.71
N GLU A 286 0.65 10.37 -21.34
CA GLU A 286 0.06 11.48 -22.09
C GLU A 286 1.17 12.47 -22.50
N GLY A 287 1.47 12.56 -23.79
CA GLY A 287 2.48 13.49 -24.32
C GLY A 287 3.91 12.94 -24.28
N MET A 288 4.85 13.68 -23.67
CA MET A 288 6.26 13.25 -23.62
C MET A 288 6.41 12.03 -22.72
N ARG A 289 6.86 10.90 -23.28
CA ARG A 289 7.09 9.62 -22.55
C ARG A 289 7.86 9.76 -21.24
N ARG A 290 8.69 10.80 -21.10
CA ARG A 290 9.49 11.10 -19.91
C ARG A 290 9.34 12.56 -19.48
N ALA A 291 9.04 12.78 -18.21
CA ALA A 291 8.97 14.10 -17.60
C ALA A 291 10.18 14.36 -16.69
N ASN A 292 10.78 15.55 -16.83
CA ASN A 292 11.95 15.97 -16.03
C ASN A 292 11.57 16.19 -14.56
N VAL A 293 12.48 15.84 -13.66
CA VAL A 293 12.34 16.02 -12.21
C VAL A 293 13.43 16.93 -11.66
N THR A 294 13.07 17.75 -10.67
CA THR A 294 14.07 18.58 -9.97
C THR A 294 14.94 17.70 -9.06
N THR A 295 16.22 17.56 -9.40
CA THR A 295 17.18 16.71 -8.68
C THR A 295 17.99 17.44 -7.60
N LYS A 296 17.61 18.69 -7.26
CA LYS A 296 18.36 19.56 -6.32
C LYS A 296 18.51 18.98 -4.92
N ASN A 297 17.57 18.15 -4.47
CA ASN A 297 17.62 17.51 -3.15
C ASN A 297 17.39 15.99 -3.28
N PRO A 298 18.46 15.19 -3.34
CA PRO A 298 18.34 13.74 -3.47
C PRO A 298 17.55 13.06 -2.35
N ARG A 299 17.46 13.68 -1.16
CA ARG A 299 16.66 13.15 -0.03
C ARG A 299 15.18 13.04 -0.36
N HIS A 300 14.68 13.90 -1.25
CA HIS A 300 13.26 13.94 -1.58
C HIS A 300 12.89 13.05 -2.78
N MET A 301 13.83 12.29 -3.36
CA MET A 301 13.54 11.49 -4.56
C MET A 301 12.46 10.43 -4.30
N ARG A 302 12.54 9.70 -3.18
CA ARG A 302 11.48 8.75 -2.79
C ARG A 302 10.14 9.43 -2.53
N THR A 303 10.15 10.62 -1.92
CA THR A 303 8.94 11.42 -1.71
C THR A 303 8.30 11.80 -3.04
N LEU A 304 9.09 12.28 -4.01
CA LEU A 304 8.59 12.61 -5.34
C LEU A 304 8.02 11.39 -6.04
N PHE A 305 8.71 10.24 -5.96
CA PHE A 305 8.21 8.98 -6.50
C PHE A 305 6.90 8.55 -5.85
N ALA A 306 6.82 8.59 -4.52
CA ALA A 306 5.61 8.24 -3.78
C ALA A 306 4.44 9.16 -4.16
N THR A 307 4.66 10.48 -4.21
CA THR A 307 3.63 11.45 -4.64
C THR A 307 3.17 11.22 -6.08
N TRP A 308 4.07 10.85 -6.99
CA TRP A 308 3.71 10.51 -8.37
C TRP A 308 2.91 9.21 -8.42
N LEU A 309 3.36 8.17 -7.71
CA LEU A 309 2.74 6.86 -7.69
C LEU A 309 1.31 6.92 -7.13
N THR A 310 1.12 7.68 -6.06
CA THR A 310 -0.17 7.78 -5.37
C THR A 310 -1.04 8.93 -5.89
N SER A 311 -0.61 9.61 -6.94
CA SER A 311 -1.37 10.71 -7.52
C SER A 311 -2.66 10.20 -8.16
N PRO A 312 -3.81 10.87 -7.97
CA PRO A 312 -5.03 10.56 -8.73
C PRO A 312 -4.89 10.90 -10.22
N LYS A 313 -3.80 11.59 -10.62
CA LYS A 313 -3.44 11.86 -12.02
C LYS A 313 -2.49 10.82 -12.60
N ASN A 314 -2.04 9.84 -11.80
CA ASN A 314 -1.32 8.71 -12.36
C ASN A 314 -2.31 7.95 -13.26
N PRO A 315 -2.01 7.75 -14.55
CA PRO A 315 -2.96 7.12 -15.46
C PRO A 315 -3.08 5.60 -15.27
N ARG A 316 -2.40 5.05 -14.26
CA ARG A 316 -2.41 3.63 -13.87
C ARG A 316 -2.85 3.47 -12.42
#